data_AF-A0AA88HML7-F1
#
_entry.id   AF-A0AA88HML7-F1
#
_cell.length_a   1.000
_cell.length_b   1.000
_cell.length_c   1.000
_cell.angle_alpha   90.00
_cell.angle_beta   90.00
_cell.angle_gamma   90.00
#
_symmetry.space_group_name_H-M   'P 1'
#
loop_
_entity.id
_entity.type
_entity.pdbx_description
1 polymer ?
#
loop_
_entity_poly.entity_id
_entity_poly.type
_entity_poly.pdbx_seq_one_letter_code
_entity_poly.pdbx_strand_id
1 'polypeptide(L)'
;MKQFALLLLLAVTALASPYRPYRDIDWSKIKFRTPKVPPHTLKLIKHDEPQETYEIPSDAKNFRAVCGNGNRAEAKIVGGQEVVPHSWPWQVGVYIDGMYFCGGSLISDTTVLTAAHCTDGASFFRVVLGAHEINNGNEAGRIEVTTSDFKQHNRYNSFLISNDIAVIRLPEPVTFTETISPVCLPTSDDVGNTFVGEMVTPTGWGRPSDSTNSISPVLREVDAPVMTNADCDAVYGIVTDSQICIDTTGGKSTCNGDSGGPLNYLMADGTYKTLGITSFGSSAGCEKDYPAAFVRVTAYLDWIASNAKVIG
;
A
#
# COMPACT_ATOMS: atom_id res chain seq x y z
N MET A 1 -67.86 -15.66 9.66
CA MET A 1 -66.80 -15.13 8.77
C MET A 1 -65.61 -14.77 9.65
N LYS A 2 -64.57 -15.61 9.71
CA LYS A 2 -63.32 -15.31 10.42
C LYS A 2 -62.19 -15.46 9.41
N GLN A 3 -61.56 -14.33 9.07
CA GLN A 3 -60.42 -14.24 8.17
C GLN A 3 -59.18 -14.78 8.88
N PHE A 4 -58.59 -15.85 8.36
CA PHE A 4 -57.26 -16.31 8.76
C PHE A 4 -56.22 -15.46 8.02
N ALA A 5 -55.48 -14.64 8.75
CA ALA A 5 -54.29 -13.97 8.25
C ALA A 5 -53.12 -14.96 8.26
N LEU A 6 -52.63 -15.29 7.06
CA LEU A 6 -51.47 -16.13 6.84
C LEU A 6 -50.21 -15.29 7.12
N LEU A 7 -49.55 -15.51 8.26
CA LEU A 7 -48.22 -14.95 8.52
C LEU A 7 -47.21 -15.67 7.61
N LEU A 8 -46.74 -14.98 6.56
CA LEU A 8 -45.53 -15.39 5.83
C LEU A 8 -44.32 -15.12 6.73
N LEU A 9 -43.73 -16.17 7.32
CA LEU A 9 -42.36 -16.09 7.81
C LEU A 9 -41.42 -16.01 6.60
N LEU A 10 -40.94 -14.81 6.28
CA LEU A 10 -39.77 -14.63 5.44
C LEU A 10 -38.55 -15.08 6.26
N ALA A 11 -38.11 -16.31 6.04
CA ALA A 11 -36.80 -16.76 6.47
C ALA A 11 -35.75 -15.94 5.69
N VAL A 12 -35.19 -14.92 6.31
CA VAL A 12 -33.97 -14.27 5.84
C VAL A 12 -32.86 -15.29 6.06
N THR A 13 -32.58 -16.11 5.04
CA THR A 13 -31.34 -16.88 5.03
C THR A 13 -30.21 -15.88 4.93
N ALA A 14 -29.50 -15.69 6.04
CA ALA A 14 -28.21 -15.02 6.04
C ALA A 14 -27.35 -15.72 4.98
N LEU A 15 -27.04 -15.00 3.90
CA LEU A 15 -26.02 -15.44 2.96
C LEU A 15 -24.72 -15.44 3.75
N ALA A 16 -24.26 -16.64 4.14
CA ALA A 16 -22.92 -16.82 4.66
C ALA A 16 -21.96 -16.17 3.66
N SER A 17 -21.21 -15.17 4.13
CA SER A 17 -20.11 -14.55 3.40
C SER A 17 -19.24 -15.66 2.79
N PRO A 18 -18.87 -15.60 1.50
CA PRO A 18 -18.10 -16.65 0.87
C PRO A 18 -16.65 -16.50 1.33
N TYR A 19 -16.36 -16.90 2.58
CA TYR A 19 -15.02 -17.27 3.00
C TYR A 19 -14.63 -18.49 2.15
N ARG A 20 -14.11 -18.22 0.94
CA ARG A 20 -13.71 -19.28 0.02
C ARG A 20 -12.43 -19.89 0.58
N PRO A 21 -12.38 -21.21 0.76
CA PRO A 21 -11.14 -21.86 1.19
C PRO A 21 -10.02 -21.51 0.21
N TYR A 22 -8.86 -21.22 0.80
CA TYR A 22 -7.57 -21.03 0.15
C TYR A 22 -7.45 -21.96 -1.07
N ARG A 23 -7.58 -21.38 -2.26
CA ARG A 23 -7.06 -22.01 -3.48
C ARG A 23 -5.62 -21.56 -3.60
N ASP A 24 -4.71 -22.52 -3.60
CA ASP A 24 -3.29 -22.31 -3.85
C ASP A 24 -3.11 -21.31 -4.99
N ILE A 25 -2.47 -20.20 -4.68
CA ILE A 25 -2.10 -19.22 -5.67
C ILE A 25 -0.89 -19.79 -6.38
N ASP A 26 -1.01 -20.00 -7.69
CA ASP A 26 0.10 -20.45 -8.51
C ASP A 26 1.08 -19.29 -8.71
N TRP A 27 2.00 -19.15 -7.75
CA TRP A 27 3.02 -18.11 -7.72
C TRP A 27 3.90 -18.06 -8.97
N SER A 28 3.99 -19.15 -9.73
CA SER A 28 4.75 -19.18 -10.99
C SER A 28 4.09 -18.38 -12.12
N LYS A 29 2.78 -18.10 -12.00
CA LYS A 29 1.98 -17.39 -13.02
C LYS A 29 1.70 -15.93 -12.66
N ILE A 30 2.03 -15.51 -11.44
CA ILE A 30 1.79 -14.17 -10.95
C ILE A 30 2.71 -13.17 -11.66
N LYS A 31 2.10 -12.07 -12.13
CA LYS A 31 2.77 -10.92 -12.73
C LYS A 31 2.78 -9.76 -11.75
N PHE A 32 3.65 -8.78 -12.00
CA PHE A 32 3.77 -7.60 -11.16
C PHE A 32 3.31 -6.37 -11.94
N ARG A 33 2.62 -5.46 -11.26
CA ARG A 33 2.26 -4.15 -11.80
C ARG A 33 3.22 -3.15 -11.18
N THR A 34 4.39 -2.97 -11.78
CA THR A 34 5.38 -1.97 -11.32
C THR A 34 5.75 -1.09 -12.50
N PRO A 35 5.28 0.16 -12.53
CA PRO A 35 5.74 1.14 -13.50
C PRO A 35 7.26 1.29 -13.46
N LYS A 36 7.89 1.22 -14.63
CA LYS A 36 9.34 1.33 -14.79
C LYS A 36 9.67 2.53 -15.66
N VAL A 37 10.48 3.44 -15.13
CA VAL A 37 10.81 4.70 -15.79
C VAL A 37 12.27 4.66 -16.26
N PRO A 38 12.55 4.96 -17.53
CA PRO A 38 13.92 5.09 -18.00
C PRO A 38 14.67 6.18 -17.21
N PRO A 39 15.87 5.90 -16.70
CA PRO A 39 16.68 6.93 -16.09
C PRO A 39 17.12 7.95 -17.16
N HIS A 40 17.28 9.19 -16.73
CA HIS A 40 17.62 10.36 -17.55
C HIS A 40 16.62 10.63 -18.68
N THR A 41 15.32 10.44 -18.40
CA THR A 41 14.24 10.81 -19.33
C THR A 41 14.21 12.34 -19.52
N LEU A 42 13.97 12.81 -20.75
CA LEU A 42 13.77 14.23 -21.03
C LEU A 42 12.65 14.79 -20.14
N LYS A 43 12.85 15.96 -19.54
CA LYS A 43 11.82 16.63 -18.74
C LYS A 43 10.54 16.76 -19.56
N LEU A 44 9.50 16.03 -19.16
CA LEU A 44 8.18 16.17 -19.75
C LEU A 44 7.57 17.48 -19.26
N ILE A 45 6.80 18.15 -20.11
CA ILE A 45 6.08 19.36 -19.72
C ILE A 45 5.03 18.94 -18.69
N LYS A 46 5.24 19.36 -17.45
CA LYS A 46 4.30 19.20 -16.35
C LYS A 46 3.29 20.32 -16.45
N HIS A 47 2.01 19.98 -16.49
CA HIS A 47 0.95 20.97 -16.32
C HIS A 47 0.55 20.99 -14.86
N ASP A 48 0.44 22.19 -14.28
CA ASP A 48 -0.15 22.36 -12.96
C ASP A 48 -1.58 21.84 -13.01
N GLU A 49 -1.84 20.74 -12.30
CA GLU A 49 -3.20 20.24 -12.15
C GLU A 49 -3.92 21.07 -11.07
N PRO A 50 -5.17 21.51 -11.32
CA PRO A 50 -5.96 22.18 -10.31
C PRO A 50 -6.15 21.26 -9.11
N GLN A 51 -5.87 21.76 -7.90
CA GLN A 51 -6.18 21.03 -6.67
C GLN A 51 -7.68 20.74 -6.60
N GLU A 52 -8.03 19.45 -6.44
CA GLU A 52 -9.40 19.06 -6.13
C GLU A 52 -9.67 19.32 -4.64
N THR A 53 -10.80 19.96 -4.37
CA THR A 53 -11.31 20.08 -3.00
C THR A 53 -12.12 18.84 -2.67
N TYR A 54 -11.80 18.16 -1.57
CA TYR A 54 -12.56 17.01 -1.10
C TYR A 54 -13.29 17.36 0.20
N GLU A 55 -14.56 16.95 0.30
CA GLU A 55 -15.34 17.09 1.53
C GLU A 55 -15.11 15.87 2.42
N ILE A 56 -14.64 16.09 3.65
CA ILE A 56 -14.43 15.02 4.62
C ILE A 56 -15.81 14.54 5.11
N PRO A 57 -16.16 13.25 4.91
CA PRO A 57 -17.43 12.70 5.35
C PRO A 57 -17.58 12.80 6.87
N SER A 58 -18.77 13.12 7.35
CA SER A 58 -19.06 13.20 8.79
C SER A 58 -18.91 11.86 9.53
N ASP A 59 -18.92 10.75 8.79
CA ASP A 59 -18.68 9.40 9.30
C ASP A 59 -17.22 8.95 9.20
N ALA A 60 -16.28 9.85 8.86
CA ALA A 60 -14.87 9.55 8.87
C ALA A 60 -14.35 9.23 10.28
N LYS A 61 -13.61 8.14 10.43
CA LYS A 61 -13.08 7.65 11.71
C LYS A 61 -11.63 8.08 11.90
N ASN A 62 -11.24 8.31 13.15
CA ASN A 62 -9.85 8.53 13.55
C ASN A 62 -9.31 7.28 14.27
N PHE A 63 -8.20 6.73 13.78
CA PHE A 63 -7.56 5.52 14.35
C PHE A 63 -6.26 5.82 15.12
N ARG A 64 -5.96 7.09 15.40
CA ARG A 64 -4.71 7.55 16.03
C ARG A 64 -4.38 6.88 17.37
N ALA A 65 -5.40 6.47 18.12
CA ALA A 65 -5.20 5.77 19.40
C ALA A 65 -4.71 4.32 19.27
N VAL A 66 -4.83 3.72 18.07
CA VAL A 66 -4.58 2.27 17.84
C VAL A 66 -3.69 1.98 16.64
N CYS A 67 -3.32 3.00 15.85
CA CYS A 67 -2.50 2.84 14.66
C CYS A 67 -0.99 2.82 14.96
N GLY A 68 -0.20 2.35 13.99
CA GLY A 68 1.25 2.50 13.99
C GLY A 68 1.98 1.67 15.05
N ASN A 69 1.28 0.78 15.75
CA ASN A 69 1.85 -0.11 16.75
C ASN A 69 2.57 -1.30 16.08
N GLY A 70 3.81 -1.08 15.64
CA GLY A 70 4.67 -2.11 15.07
C GLY A 70 5.68 -2.63 16.08
N ASN A 71 6.08 -3.90 15.96
CA ASN A 71 7.03 -4.56 16.86
C ASN A 71 8.38 -4.83 16.18
N ARG A 72 8.89 -3.85 15.43
CA ARG A 72 10.19 -3.94 14.75
C ARG A 72 11.31 -3.97 15.78
N ALA A 73 12.16 -5.02 15.75
CA ALA A 73 13.36 -5.06 16.58
C ALA A 73 14.39 -4.04 16.07
N GLU A 74 15.09 -3.34 16.97
CA GLU A 74 16.14 -2.34 16.65
C GLU A 74 17.44 -2.97 16.07
N ALA A 75 17.34 -4.02 15.26
CA ALA A 75 18.49 -4.64 14.62
C ALA A 75 18.92 -3.82 13.39
N LYS A 76 19.94 -2.99 13.59
CA LYS A 76 20.63 -2.19 12.57
C LYS A 76 21.43 -3.07 11.60
N ILE A 77 20.78 -3.73 10.65
CA ILE A 77 21.47 -4.42 9.55
C ILE A 77 21.08 -3.77 8.22
N VAL A 78 22.09 -3.57 7.38
CA VAL A 78 22.06 -2.82 6.11
C VAL A 78 21.92 -3.82 4.96
N GLY A 79 20.87 -3.70 4.15
CA GLY A 79 20.55 -4.59 3.03
C GLY A 79 19.17 -5.22 3.23
N GLY A 80 18.42 -5.48 2.15
CA GLY A 80 17.05 -6.00 2.25
C GLY A 80 17.01 -7.29 3.09
N GLN A 81 16.37 -7.24 4.25
CA GLN A 81 16.36 -8.33 5.23
C GLN A 81 14.95 -8.87 5.44
N GLU A 82 14.85 -10.11 5.88
CA GLU A 82 13.58 -10.63 6.38
C GLU A 82 13.16 -9.85 7.62
N VAL A 83 11.89 -9.48 7.69
CA VAL A 83 11.35 -8.78 8.87
C VAL A 83 11.23 -9.74 10.05
N VAL A 84 11.21 -9.21 11.27
CA VAL A 84 10.67 -9.98 12.39
C VAL A 84 9.20 -10.29 12.08
N PRO A 85 8.74 -11.56 12.13
CA PRO A 85 7.37 -11.89 11.79
C PRO A 85 6.35 -11.01 12.51
N HIS A 86 5.36 -10.53 11.77
CA HIS A 86 4.27 -9.67 12.25
C HIS A 86 4.70 -8.30 12.86
N SER A 87 5.95 -7.87 12.66
CA SER A 87 6.41 -6.54 13.11
C SER A 87 5.78 -5.36 12.37
N TRP A 88 5.19 -5.61 11.20
CA TRP A 88 4.48 -4.64 10.36
C TRP A 88 3.01 -5.07 10.17
N PRO A 89 2.15 -4.98 11.20
CA PRO A 89 0.80 -5.55 11.20
C PRO A 89 -0.18 -4.89 10.23
N TRP A 90 0.19 -3.75 9.64
CA TRP A 90 -0.56 -3.08 8.57
C TRP A 90 -0.18 -3.54 7.17
N GLN A 91 0.87 -4.34 6.99
CA GLN A 91 1.27 -4.80 5.67
C GLN A 91 0.16 -5.67 5.06
N VAL A 92 -0.20 -5.38 3.82
CA VAL A 92 -1.24 -6.10 3.07
C VAL A 92 -0.69 -6.65 1.77
N GLY A 93 -1.01 -7.92 1.46
CA GLY A 93 -0.84 -8.50 0.14
C GLY A 93 -2.11 -8.33 -0.69
N VAL A 94 -1.98 -7.89 -1.95
CA VAL A 94 -3.11 -7.60 -2.84
C VAL A 94 -2.95 -8.40 -4.13
N TYR A 95 -3.76 -9.45 -4.27
CA TYR A 95 -3.86 -10.22 -5.51
C TYR A 95 -4.98 -9.67 -6.38
N ILE A 96 -4.69 -9.46 -7.65
CA ILE A 96 -5.56 -8.73 -8.57
C ILE A 96 -5.91 -9.68 -9.72
N ASP A 97 -7.20 -9.93 -9.91
CA ASP A 97 -7.76 -10.77 -10.97
C ASP A 97 -7.16 -12.19 -11.04
N GLY A 98 -6.57 -12.67 -9.94
CA GLY A 98 -5.84 -13.95 -9.88
C GLY A 98 -4.56 -14.01 -10.72
N MET A 99 -4.09 -12.87 -11.25
CA MET A 99 -2.97 -12.80 -12.18
C MET A 99 -1.85 -11.87 -11.72
N TYR A 100 -2.17 -10.81 -10.97
CA TYR A 100 -1.18 -9.82 -10.56
C TYR A 100 -1.07 -9.74 -9.04
N PHE A 101 0.08 -9.24 -8.58
CA PHE A 101 0.34 -9.00 -7.16
C PHE A 101 0.90 -7.59 -6.93
N CYS A 102 0.39 -6.96 -5.88
CA CYS A 102 0.84 -5.71 -5.28
C CYS A 102 0.82 -5.84 -3.75
N GLY A 103 1.40 -4.87 -3.07
CA GLY A 103 1.21 -4.59 -1.66
C GLY A 103 0.12 -3.55 -1.39
N GLY A 104 -0.06 -3.27 -0.11
CA GLY A 104 -0.94 -2.25 0.43
C GLY A 104 -0.64 -2.01 1.90
N SER A 105 -1.31 -1.02 2.48
CA SER A 105 -1.30 -0.79 3.93
C SER A 105 -2.71 -0.67 4.47
N LEU A 106 -3.00 -1.36 5.57
CA LEU A 106 -4.25 -1.18 6.30
C LEU A 106 -4.22 0.20 7.00
N ILE A 107 -5.21 1.05 6.71
CA ILE A 107 -5.32 2.39 7.31
C ILE A 107 -6.55 2.53 8.21
N SER A 108 -7.44 1.54 8.21
CA SER A 108 -8.60 1.43 9.11
C SER A 108 -9.04 -0.01 9.26
N ASP A 109 -10.15 -0.24 9.98
CA ASP A 109 -10.80 -1.55 10.07
C ASP A 109 -11.34 -2.06 8.73
N THR A 110 -11.46 -1.21 7.70
CA THR A 110 -12.16 -1.55 6.45
C THR A 110 -11.43 -1.10 5.19
N THR A 111 -10.33 -0.36 5.30
CA THR A 111 -9.69 0.25 4.12
C THR A 111 -8.21 -0.06 4.02
N VAL A 112 -7.81 -0.51 2.85
CA VAL A 112 -6.43 -0.68 2.42
C VAL A 112 -6.04 0.44 1.47
N LEU A 113 -4.94 1.13 1.76
CA LEU A 113 -4.32 2.12 0.90
C LEU A 113 -3.29 1.43 -0.02
N THR A 114 -3.35 1.72 -1.32
CA THR A 114 -2.47 1.14 -2.35
C THR A 114 -2.28 2.11 -3.52
N ALA A 115 -1.54 1.70 -4.54
CA ALA A 115 -1.28 2.51 -5.73
C ALA A 115 -2.39 2.36 -6.79
N ALA A 116 -2.64 3.41 -7.58
CA ALA A 116 -3.64 3.38 -8.65
C ALA A 116 -3.26 2.38 -9.75
N HIS A 117 -1.98 2.26 -10.09
CA HIS A 117 -1.52 1.31 -11.10
C HIS A 117 -1.80 -0.16 -10.72
N CYS A 118 -1.97 -0.45 -9.42
CA CYS A 118 -2.39 -1.76 -8.92
C CYS A 118 -3.87 -2.03 -9.19
N THR A 119 -4.71 -0.99 -9.17
CA THR A 119 -6.17 -1.10 -9.38
C THR A 119 -6.60 -0.86 -10.84
N ASP A 120 -5.70 -0.34 -11.68
CA ASP A 120 -6.03 0.06 -13.05
C ASP A 120 -6.52 -1.14 -13.90
N GLY A 121 -7.78 -1.09 -14.34
CA GLY A 121 -8.44 -2.18 -15.06
C GLY A 121 -8.70 -3.45 -14.23
N ALA A 122 -8.58 -3.40 -12.90
CA ALA A 122 -8.86 -4.52 -12.02
C ALA A 122 -10.37 -4.80 -11.92
N SER A 123 -10.75 -6.08 -11.82
CA SER A 123 -12.14 -6.50 -11.61
C SER A 123 -12.41 -6.92 -10.17
N PHE A 124 -11.46 -7.61 -9.54
CA PHE A 124 -11.55 -7.99 -8.14
C PHE A 124 -10.17 -8.14 -7.49
N PHE A 125 -10.18 -8.10 -6.17
CA PHE A 125 -9.03 -8.26 -5.31
C PHE A 125 -9.25 -9.40 -4.33
N ARG A 126 -8.17 -10.13 -4.07
CA ARG A 126 -8.03 -10.95 -2.87
C ARG A 126 -6.98 -10.27 -2.00
N VAL A 127 -7.42 -9.80 -0.85
CA VAL A 127 -6.65 -9.03 0.13
C VAL A 127 -6.21 -9.99 1.24
N VAL A 128 -4.91 -10.03 1.51
CA VAL A 128 -4.31 -10.86 2.56
C VAL A 128 -3.71 -9.96 3.63
N LEU A 129 -4.18 -10.13 4.86
CA LEU A 129 -3.70 -9.40 6.04
C LEU A 129 -3.10 -10.37 7.06
N GLY A 130 -2.17 -9.89 7.90
CA GLY A 130 -1.59 -10.66 8.99
C GLY A 130 -0.60 -11.75 8.58
N ALA A 131 -0.15 -11.77 7.32
CA ALA A 131 0.83 -12.74 6.82
C ALA A 131 2.26 -12.22 6.97
N HIS A 132 3.18 -13.08 7.39
CA HIS A 132 4.63 -12.96 7.18
C HIS A 132 5.04 -13.79 5.97
N GLU A 133 4.56 -15.04 5.90
CA GLU A 133 4.79 -15.98 4.81
C GLU A 133 3.63 -15.93 3.80
N ILE A 134 3.79 -15.16 2.72
CA ILE A 134 2.67 -14.85 1.82
C ILE A 134 2.09 -16.08 1.12
N ASN A 135 2.91 -17.12 0.92
CA ASN A 135 2.54 -18.40 0.34
C ASN A 135 2.00 -19.43 1.35
N ASN A 136 2.06 -19.16 2.66
CA ASN A 136 1.56 -20.05 3.69
C ASN A 136 0.07 -19.76 3.97
N GLY A 137 -0.82 -20.50 3.31
CA GLY A 137 -2.28 -20.39 3.49
C GLY A 137 -2.79 -20.65 4.90
N ASN A 138 -1.98 -21.28 5.76
CA ASN A 138 -2.36 -21.73 7.10
C ASN A 138 -1.64 -20.95 8.22
N GLU A 139 -0.98 -19.84 7.89
CA GLU A 139 -0.30 -19.00 8.87
C GLU A 139 -1.30 -18.47 9.92
N ALA A 140 -0.94 -18.61 11.20
CA ALA A 140 -1.80 -18.17 12.30
C ALA A 140 -1.96 -16.64 12.27
N GLY A 141 -3.18 -16.15 12.47
CA GLY A 141 -3.48 -14.71 12.44
C GLY A 141 -3.59 -14.11 11.03
N ARG A 142 -3.36 -14.91 9.96
CA ARG A 142 -3.65 -14.51 8.58
C ARG A 142 -5.16 -14.50 8.32
N ILE A 143 -5.63 -13.50 7.61
CA ILE A 143 -6.97 -13.49 7.01
C ILE A 143 -6.90 -13.20 5.52
N GLU A 144 -7.87 -13.73 4.77
CA GLU A 144 -7.99 -13.51 3.34
C GLU A 144 -9.42 -13.09 3.00
N VAL A 145 -9.56 -11.96 2.31
CA VAL A 145 -10.84 -11.33 2.00
C VAL A 145 -10.91 -11.03 0.51
N THR A 146 -12.03 -11.38 -0.13
CA THR A 146 -12.26 -11.03 -1.54
C THR A 146 -13.18 -9.82 -1.63
N THR A 147 -12.84 -8.84 -2.46
CA THR A 147 -13.63 -7.63 -2.70
C THR A 147 -13.49 -7.14 -4.13
N SER A 148 -14.48 -6.40 -4.61
CA SER A 148 -14.41 -5.62 -5.85
C SER A 148 -14.67 -4.14 -5.60
N ASP A 149 -14.76 -3.73 -4.32
CA ASP A 149 -14.96 -2.34 -3.94
C ASP A 149 -13.61 -1.65 -3.80
N PHE A 150 -13.37 -0.68 -4.68
CA PHE A 150 -12.18 0.14 -4.68
C PHE A 150 -12.49 1.52 -5.24
N LYS A 151 -11.61 2.47 -4.96
CA LYS A 151 -11.62 3.79 -5.55
C LYS A 151 -10.22 4.16 -5.98
N GLN A 152 -10.03 4.18 -7.30
CA GLN A 152 -8.85 4.74 -7.94
C GLN A 152 -8.98 6.26 -8.04
N HIS A 153 -7.88 6.99 -7.92
CA HIS A 153 -7.88 8.44 -8.16
C HIS A 153 -8.37 8.74 -9.58
N ASN A 154 -9.37 9.62 -9.72
CA ASN A 154 -10.05 9.88 -11.00
C ASN A 154 -9.11 10.46 -12.07
N ARG A 155 -8.02 11.10 -11.64
CA ARG A 155 -6.98 11.70 -12.49
C ARG A 155 -5.69 10.90 -12.54
N TYR A 156 -5.72 9.61 -12.16
CA TYR A 156 -4.55 8.76 -12.36
C TYR A 156 -4.15 8.78 -13.84
N ASN A 157 -2.88 9.09 -14.09
CA ASN A 157 -2.30 9.12 -15.43
C ASN A 157 -1.15 8.12 -15.49
N SER A 158 -1.35 7.01 -16.20
CA SER A 158 -0.35 5.94 -16.30
C SER A 158 0.89 6.32 -17.13
N PHE A 159 0.82 7.38 -17.94
CA PHE A 159 1.97 7.87 -18.71
C PHE A 159 2.90 8.74 -17.86
N LEU A 160 2.33 9.64 -17.04
CA LEU A 160 3.09 10.50 -16.13
C LEU A 160 3.31 9.86 -14.74
N ILE A 161 2.60 8.76 -14.46
CA ILE A 161 2.54 8.10 -13.14
C ILE A 161 2.15 9.13 -12.05
N SER A 162 1.28 10.07 -12.41
CA SER A 162 0.72 11.07 -11.49
C SER A 162 -0.59 10.57 -10.90
N ASN A 163 -0.92 11.05 -9.69
CA ASN A 163 -2.09 10.63 -8.94
C ASN A 163 -2.19 9.11 -8.76
N ASP A 164 -1.05 8.46 -8.52
CA ASP A 164 -0.92 7.00 -8.45
C ASP A 164 -1.43 6.40 -7.13
N ILE A 165 -2.63 6.79 -6.70
CA ILE A 165 -3.23 6.41 -5.41
C ILE A 165 -4.60 5.73 -5.59
N ALA A 166 -4.85 4.69 -4.80
CA ALA A 166 -6.14 4.02 -4.72
C ALA A 166 -6.43 3.53 -3.29
N VAL A 167 -7.70 3.31 -3.00
CA VAL A 167 -8.15 2.59 -1.80
C VAL A 167 -8.95 1.36 -2.19
N ILE A 168 -8.77 0.26 -1.47
CA ILE A 168 -9.57 -0.96 -1.57
C ILE A 168 -10.37 -1.11 -0.27
N ARG A 169 -11.68 -1.33 -0.40
CA ARG A 169 -12.58 -1.45 0.76
C ARG A 169 -12.90 -2.92 1.02
N LEU A 170 -12.70 -3.32 2.27
CA LEU A 170 -13.07 -4.63 2.76
C LEU A 170 -14.59 -4.70 2.94
N PRO A 171 -15.24 -5.82 2.59
CA PRO A 171 -16.68 -5.99 2.74
C PRO A 171 -17.14 -5.94 4.20
N GLU A 172 -16.27 -6.30 5.14
CA GLU A 172 -16.55 -6.31 6.58
C GLU A 172 -15.36 -5.74 7.36
N PRO A 173 -15.58 -5.08 8.52
CA PRO A 173 -14.50 -4.61 9.38
C PRO A 173 -13.64 -5.76 9.92
N VAL A 174 -12.33 -5.63 9.85
CA VAL A 174 -11.38 -6.56 10.48
C VAL A 174 -11.24 -6.24 11.97
N THR A 175 -11.05 -7.29 12.76
CA THR A 175 -10.69 -7.12 14.18
C THR A 175 -9.19 -6.86 14.27
N PHE A 176 -8.80 -5.82 15.00
CA PHE A 176 -7.38 -5.57 15.23
C PHE A 176 -6.80 -6.58 16.22
N THR A 177 -5.62 -7.09 15.90
CA THR A 177 -4.85 -8.09 16.64
C THR A 177 -3.38 -7.68 16.66
N GLU A 178 -2.51 -8.49 17.26
CA GLU A 178 -1.05 -8.29 17.20
C GLU A 178 -0.49 -8.44 15.79
N THR A 179 -1.19 -9.13 14.88
CA THR A 179 -0.76 -9.36 13.49
C THR A 179 -1.49 -8.48 12.49
N ILE A 180 -2.60 -7.85 12.87
CA ILE A 180 -3.44 -7.03 12.00
C ILE A 180 -3.82 -5.74 12.74
N SER A 181 -3.24 -4.62 12.35
CA SER A 181 -3.61 -3.30 12.89
C SER A 181 -3.25 -2.22 11.88
N PRO A 182 -3.89 -1.03 11.92
CA PRO A 182 -3.66 -0.02 10.89
C PRO A 182 -2.33 0.72 11.11
N VAL A 183 -1.75 1.26 10.04
CA VAL A 183 -0.66 2.25 10.11
C VAL A 183 -1.26 3.63 10.36
N CYS A 184 -0.54 4.53 11.02
CA CYS A 184 -0.98 5.91 11.13
C CYS A 184 -0.85 6.62 9.78
N LEU A 185 -1.81 7.51 9.48
CA LEU A 185 -1.68 8.48 8.40
C LEU A 185 -0.92 9.72 8.92
N PRO A 186 -0.17 10.43 8.06
CA PRO A 186 0.30 11.78 8.35
C PRO A 186 -0.86 12.73 8.66
N THR A 187 -0.58 13.80 9.40
CA THR A 187 -1.57 14.84 9.72
C THR A 187 -1.36 16.11 8.89
N SER A 188 -2.23 17.10 9.06
CA SER A 188 -2.05 18.43 8.47
C SER A 188 -0.73 19.09 8.89
N ASP A 189 -0.19 18.76 10.06
CA ASP A 189 1.08 19.31 10.56
C ASP A 189 2.29 18.77 9.80
N ASP A 190 2.14 17.64 9.10
CA ASP A 190 3.18 17.08 8.23
C ASP A 190 3.18 17.69 6.83
N VAL A 191 2.15 18.48 6.47
CA VAL A 191 2.07 19.13 5.15
C VAL A 191 3.18 20.18 5.02
N GLY A 192 3.97 20.07 3.94
CA GLY A 192 5.14 20.92 3.71
C GLY A 192 6.44 20.37 4.30
N ASN A 193 6.39 19.35 5.16
CA ASN A 193 7.60 18.64 5.58
C ASN A 193 8.15 17.80 4.43
N THR A 194 9.43 17.99 4.11
CA THR A 194 10.09 17.25 3.02
C THR A 194 10.55 15.87 3.46
N PHE A 195 10.79 15.66 4.76
CA PHE A 195 11.42 14.48 5.37
C PHE A 195 12.82 14.16 4.83
N VAL A 196 13.47 15.05 4.08
CA VAL A 196 14.79 14.80 3.48
C VAL A 196 15.82 14.45 4.55
N GLY A 197 16.52 13.33 4.34
CA GLY A 197 17.52 12.79 5.26
C GLY A 197 16.95 11.88 6.37
N GLU A 198 15.63 11.87 6.57
CA GLU A 198 15.00 10.95 7.51
C GLU A 198 15.08 9.52 6.99
N MET A 199 15.32 8.57 7.90
CA MET A 199 15.31 7.15 7.57
C MET A 199 13.88 6.64 7.50
N VAL A 200 13.57 5.98 6.39
CA VAL A 200 12.28 5.35 6.12
C VAL A 200 12.48 3.90 5.70
N THR A 201 11.45 3.10 5.92
CA THR A 201 11.50 1.65 5.75
C THR A 201 10.37 1.19 4.83
N PRO A 202 10.59 1.08 3.51
CA PRO A 202 9.69 0.32 2.65
C PRO A 202 9.65 -1.16 3.07
N THR A 203 8.45 -1.75 3.02
CA THR A 203 8.21 -3.15 3.35
C THR A 203 7.38 -3.85 2.28
N GLY A 204 7.68 -5.12 2.02
CA GLY A 204 6.91 -5.91 1.07
C GLY A 204 7.55 -7.26 0.73
N TRP A 205 6.89 -7.98 -0.17
CA TRP A 205 7.34 -9.29 -0.64
C TRP A 205 8.05 -9.18 -1.99
N GLY A 206 8.35 -8.00 -2.51
CA GLY A 206 8.96 -7.83 -3.82
C GLY A 206 10.20 -8.68 -4.06
N ARG A 207 10.56 -8.82 -5.33
CA ARG A 207 11.76 -9.56 -5.75
C ARG A 207 12.98 -9.15 -4.93
N PRO A 208 13.70 -10.09 -4.31
CA PRO A 208 14.87 -9.75 -3.50
C PRO A 208 16.07 -9.28 -4.33
N SER A 209 16.08 -9.53 -5.64
CA SER A 209 17.12 -9.06 -6.57
C SER A 209 16.60 -9.00 -8.02
N ASP A 210 17.30 -8.27 -8.89
CA ASP A 210 17.00 -8.17 -10.33
C ASP A 210 17.15 -9.53 -11.05
N SER A 211 17.96 -10.44 -10.50
CA SER A 211 18.18 -11.79 -11.03
C SER A 211 17.08 -12.79 -10.66
N THR A 212 16.24 -12.48 -9.68
CA THR A 212 15.12 -13.34 -9.28
C THR A 212 13.88 -13.10 -10.13
N ASN A 213 13.12 -14.17 -10.39
CA ASN A 213 11.87 -14.08 -11.15
C ASN A 213 10.62 -14.13 -10.26
N SER A 214 10.76 -14.57 -9.02
CA SER A 214 9.69 -14.67 -8.03
C SER A 214 9.85 -13.64 -6.92
N ILE A 215 8.73 -13.29 -6.30
CA ILE A 215 8.70 -12.53 -5.05
C ILE A 215 9.38 -13.31 -3.92
N SER A 216 9.69 -12.62 -2.83
CA SER A 216 10.11 -13.25 -1.58
C SER A 216 8.93 -14.01 -0.94
N PRO A 217 9.14 -15.24 -0.44
CA PRO A 217 8.09 -15.96 0.29
C PRO A 217 7.79 -15.34 1.67
N VAL A 218 8.75 -14.59 2.23
CA VAL A 218 8.67 -13.93 3.54
C VAL A 218 8.66 -12.42 3.37
N LEU A 219 8.07 -11.69 4.32
CA LEU A 219 8.05 -10.24 4.29
C LEU A 219 9.47 -9.70 4.50
N ARG A 220 9.85 -8.68 3.71
CA ARG A 220 11.16 -8.04 3.79
C ARG A 220 11.06 -6.54 4.05
N GLU A 221 12.12 -5.98 4.58
CA GLU A 221 12.30 -4.55 4.81
C GLU A 221 13.68 -4.08 4.36
N VAL A 222 13.80 -2.78 4.07
CA VAL A 222 15.10 -2.13 3.87
C VAL A 222 15.03 -0.69 4.35
N ASP A 223 16.06 -0.23 5.04
CA ASP A 223 16.16 1.18 5.45
C ASP A 223 16.91 2.02 4.41
N ALA A 224 16.30 3.14 4.02
CA ALA A 224 16.86 4.11 3.09
C ALA A 224 16.51 5.55 3.54
N PRO A 225 17.38 6.54 3.33
CA PRO A 225 17.05 7.92 3.62
C PRO A 225 16.16 8.50 2.51
N VAL A 226 15.25 9.40 2.90
CA VAL A 226 14.52 10.24 1.94
C VAL A 226 15.49 11.18 1.24
N MET A 227 15.37 11.30 -0.08
CA MET A 227 16.17 12.24 -0.89
C MET A 227 15.32 13.41 -1.40
N THR A 228 15.98 14.43 -1.96
CA THR A 228 15.25 15.57 -2.50
C THR A 228 14.47 15.19 -3.76
N ASN A 229 13.28 15.78 -3.94
CA ASN A 229 12.53 15.62 -5.18
C ASN A 229 13.30 16.17 -6.40
N ALA A 230 14.14 17.19 -6.21
CA ALA A 230 14.96 17.75 -7.28
C ALA A 230 15.99 16.74 -7.82
N ASP A 231 16.68 16.03 -6.92
CA ASP A 231 17.64 15.00 -7.29
C ASP A 231 16.94 13.79 -7.94
N CYS A 232 15.77 13.41 -7.40
CA CYS A 232 14.95 12.34 -7.98
C CYS A 232 14.42 12.72 -9.38
N ASP A 233 13.99 13.98 -9.57
CA ASP A 233 13.53 14.51 -10.86
C ASP A 233 14.67 14.63 -11.88
N ALA A 234 15.90 14.88 -11.43
CA ALA A 234 17.07 14.87 -12.32
C ALA A 234 17.32 13.48 -12.95
N VAL A 235 16.86 12.42 -12.28
CA VAL A 235 16.87 11.05 -12.83
C VAL A 235 15.64 10.79 -13.69
N TYR A 236 14.43 11.11 -13.24
CA TYR A 236 13.21 10.62 -13.90
C TYR A 236 12.46 11.63 -14.76
N GLY A 237 12.65 12.94 -14.55
CA GLY A 237 12.00 14.01 -15.31
C GLY A 237 10.49 14.17 -15.10
N ILE A 238 9.87 13.33 -14.26
CA ILE A 238 8.43 13.27 -13.99
C ILE A 238 8.05 13.50 -12.52
N VAL A 239 9.03 13.72 -11.63
CA VAL A 239 8.79 13.83 -10.18
C VAL A 239 8.23 15.20 -9.83
N THR A 240 7.15 15.23 -9.06
CA THR A 240 6.49 16.46 -8.59
C THR A 240 6.40 16.47 -7.07
N ASP A 241 5.80 17.50 -6.48
CA ASP A 241 5.55 17.57 -5.03
C ASP A 241 4.58 16.48 -4.53
N SER A 242 3.83 15.85 -5.44
CA SER A 242 2.98 14.70 -5.13
C SER A 242 3.75 13.38 -4.98
N GLN A 243 5.07 13.39 -5.16
CA GLN A 243 5.96 12.27 -4.91
C GLN A 243 6.93 12.55 -3.76
N ILE A 244 7.39 11.46 -3.15
CA ILE A 244 8.52 11.39 -2.22
C ILE A 244 9.46 10.27 -2.70
N CYS A 245 10.78 10.50 -2.65
CA CYS A 245 11.76 9.53 -3.13
C CYS A 245 12.74 9.13 -2.03
N ILE A 246 13.29 7.92 -2.14
CA ILE A 246 14.38 7.44 -1.29
C ILE A 246 15.67 7.27 -2.11
N ASP A 247 16.80 7.50 -1.47
CA ASP A 247 18.12 7.16 -2.01
C ASP A 247 18.36 5.65 -1.81
N THR A 248 18.57 4.95 -2.92
CA THR A 248 18.74 3.50 -2.95
C THR A 248 20.20 3.05 -3.07
N THR A 249 21.13 4.00 -2.94
CA THR A 249 22.58 3.74 -3.05
C THR A 249 23.00 2.55 -2.19
N GLY A 250 23.72 1.61 -2.80
CA GLY A 250 24.10 0.34 -2.20
C GLY A 250 23.10 -0.78 -2.47
N GLY A 251 22.29 -0.67 -3.55
CA GLY A 251 21.34 -1.69 -3.98
C GLY A 251 20.12 -1.86 -3.06
N LYS A 252 19.77 -0.82 -2.29
CA LYS A 252 18.68 -0.85 -1.30
C LYS A 252 17.41 -0.24 -1.88
N SER A 253 16.55 -1.06 -2.48
CA SER A 253 15.37 -0.54 -3.17
C SER A 253 14.15 -1.44 -2.98
N THR A 254 12.98 -0.87 -3.25
CA THR A 254 11.77 -1.64 -3.57
C THR A 254 11.93 -2.29 -4.94
N CYS A 255 11.29 -3.42 -5.16
CA CYS A 255 11.30 -4.09 -6.45
C CYS A 255 9.92 -4.62 -6.87
N ASN A 256 9.89 -5.35 -7.98
CA ASN A 256 8.64 -5.86 -8.55
C ASN A 256 7.92 -6.73 -7.49
N GLY A 257 6.69 -6.36 -7.15
CA GLY A 257 5.89 -6.97 -6.09
C GLY A 257 5.72 -6.10 -4.83
N ASP A 258 6.53 -5.05 -4.64
CA ASP A 258 6.36 -4.08 -3.54
C ASP A 258 5.40 -2.94 -3.87
N SER A 259 5.04 -2.79 -5.15
CA SER A 259 4.07 -1.82 -5.67
C SER A 259 2.84 -1.68 -4.78
N GLY A 260 2.46 -0.46 -4.40
CA GLY A 260 1.34 -0.20 -3.50
C GLY A 260 1.63 -0.39 -2.00
N GLY A 261 2.78 -0.97 -1.63
CA GLY A 261 3.21 -1.14 -0.24
C GLY A 261 3.56 0.20 0.46
N PRO A 262 3.65 0.19 1.79
CA PRO A 262 3.90 1.40 2.58
C PRO A 262 5.38 1.82 2.60
N LEU A 263 5.60 3.12 2.74
CA LEU A 263 6.88 3.73 3.13
C LEU A 263 6.79 4.16 4.59
N ASN A 264 7.30 3.33 5.50
CA ASN A 264 7.10 3.51 6.93
C ASN A 264 8.10 4.50 7.53
N TYR A 265 7.61 5.37 8.42
CA TYR A 265 8.40 6.33 9.19
C TYR A 265 8.14 6.17 10.68
N LEU A 266 9.21 6.04 11.47
CA LEU A 266 9.15 5.92 12.92
C LEU A 266 9.02 7.31 13.55
N MET A 267 7.94 7.53 14.29
CA MET A 267 7.70 8.77 15.03
C MET A 267 8.41 8.76 16.39
N ALA A 268 8.58 9.96 16.96
CA ALA A 268 9.28 10.13 18.23
C ALA A 268 8.61 9.42 19.42
N ASP A 269 7.32 9.11 19.34
CA ASP A 269 6.56 8.36 20.35
C ASP A 269 6.66 6.84 20.20
N GLY A 270 7.43 6.35 19.22
CA GLY A 270 7.63 4.92 18.95
C GLY A 270 6.59 4.30 18.01
N THR A 271 5.58 5.06 17.58
CA THR A 271 4.59 4.58 16.59
C THR A 271 5.03 4.89 15.17
N TYR A 272 4.42 4.23 14.18
CA TYR A 272 4.74 4.41 12.76
C TYR A 272 3.62 5.10 11.99
N LYS A 273 4.01 5.96 11.05
CA LYS A 273 3.12 6.46 9.98
C LYS A 273 3.63 6.09 8.61
N THR A 274 2.73 6.02 7.62
CA THR A 274 3.09 5.82 6.22
C THR A 274 3.25 7.16 5.51
N LEU A 275 4.48 7.48 5.11
CA LEU A 275 4.76 8.73 4.36
C LEU A 275 4.48 8.58 2.86
N GLY A 276 4.45 7.33 2.38
CA GLY A 276 4.35 7.07 0.96
C GLY A 276 3.80 5.70 0.59
N ILE A 277 3.47 5.58 -0.70
CA ILE A 277 2.96 4.36 -1.34
C ILE A 277 3.90 4.00 -2.48
N THR A 278 4.46 2.79 -2.51
CA THR A 278 5.41 2.36 -3.55
C THR A 278 4.80 2.53 -4.94
N SER A 279 5.41 3.38 -5.78
CA SER A 279 4.83 3.79 -7.05
C SER A 279 5.67 3.31 -8.24
N PHE A 280 6.89 3.80 -8.41
CA PHE A 280 7.74 3.46 -9.54
C PHE A 280 9.23 3.44 -9.22
N GLY A 281 10.01 2.81 -10.10
CA GLY A 281 11.46 2.79 -10.03
C GLY A 281 12.10 2.75 -11.41
N SER A 282 13.42 2.65 -11.44
CA SER A 282 14.18 2.65 -12.68
C SER A 282 13.94 1.40 -13.53
N SER A 283 13.81 1.59 -14.84
CA SER A 283 13.77 0.48 -15.78
C SER A 283 15.08 -0.29 -15.88
N ALA A 284 16.19 0.27 -15.38
CA ALA A 284 17.50 -0.37 -15.38
C ALA A 284 17.61 -1.52 -14.35
N GLY A 285 16.75 -1.52 -13.33
CA GLY A 285 16.78 -2.50 -12.24
C GLY A 285 16.69 -1.86 -10.86
N CYS A 286 16.31 -2.67 -9.88
CA CYS A 286 16.14 -2.29 -8.49
C CYS A 286 17.49 -2.23 -7.75
N GLU A 287 18.52 -2.93 -8.24
CA GLU A 287 19.86 -3.01 -7.63
C GLU A 287 20.88 -2.09 -8.31
N LYS A 288 20.41 -1.04 -9.01
CA LYS A 288 21.23 -0.14 -9.84
C LYS A 288 21.44 1.25 -9.24
N ASP A 289 21.20 1.41 -7.94
CA ASP A 289 21.37 2.65 -7.19
C ASP A 289 20.51 3.83 -7.69
N TYR A 290 19.49 3.56 -8.53
CA TYR A 290 18.55 4.57 -8.96
C TYR A 290 17.45 4.76 -7.91
N PRO A 291 17.02 6.01 -7.63
CA PRO A 291 16.01 6.31 -6.61
C PRO A 291 14.73 5.49 -6.75
N ALA A 292 14.07 5.15 -5.66
CA ALA A 292 12.70 4.64 -5.72
C ALA A 292 11.71 5.76 -5.38
N ALA A 293 10.63 5.86 -6.14
CA ALA A 293 9.63 6.90 -6.01
C ALA A 293 8.31 6.35 -5.46
N PHE A 294 7.72 7.12 -4.56
CA PHE A 294 6.49 6.81 -3.86
C PHE A 294 5.51 7.95 -4.05
N VAL A 295 4.22 7.66 -4.01
CA VAL A 295 3.19 8.69 -3.80
C VAL A 295 3.45 9.36 -2.46
N ARG A 296 3.43 10.69 -2.36
CA ARG A 296 3.52 11.41 -1.09
C ARG A 296 2.14 11.45 -0.42
N VAL A 297 1.95 10.72 0.68
CA VAL A 297 0.63 10.61 1.34
C VAL A 297 0.09 11.97 1.80
N THR A 298 0.96 12.89 2.26
CA THR A 298 0.54 14.24 2.68
C THR A 298 -0.09 15.06 1.56
N ALA A 299 0.19 14.75 0.29
CA ALA A 299 -0.42 15.41 -0.86
C ALA A 299 -1.87 14.95 -1.15
N TYR A 300 -2.34 13.88 -0.48
CA TYR A 300 -3.63 13.25 -0.76
C TYR A 300 -4.48 13.03 0.51
N LEU A 301 -4.19 13.70 1.64
CA LEU A 301 -4.94 13.49 2.90
C LEU A 301 -6.44 13.72 2.73
N ASP A 302 -6.84 14.79 2.05
CA ASP A 302 -8.26 15.09 1.81
C ASP A 302 -8.90 14.04 0.89
N TRP A 303 -8.19 13.59 -0.15
CA TRP A 303 -8.67 12.51 -1.03
C TRP A 303 -8.83 11.20 -0.25
N ILE A 304 -7.88 10.86 0.62
CA ILE A 304 -7.95 9.68 1.49
C ILE A 304 -9.14 9.81 2.42
N ALA A 305 -9.30 10.94 3.11
CA ALA A 305 -10.41 11.16 4.03
C ALA A 305 -11.78 10.95 3.36
N SER A 306 -11.97 11.48 2.15
CA SER A 306 -13.22 11.34 1.42
C SER A 306 -13.49 9.96 0.86
N ASN A 307 -12.46 9.19 0.51
CA ASN A 307 -12.64 7.90 -0.15
C ASN A 307 -12.43 6.70 0.78
N ALA A 308 -11.65 6.84 1.85
CA ALA A 308 -11.44 5.83 2.89
C ALA A 308 -12.36 6.03 4.10
N LYS A 309 -12.93 7.23 4.29
CA LYS A 309 -13.61 7.62 5.54
C LYS A 309 -12.69 7.48 6.76
N VAL A 310 -11.44 7.92 6.60
CA VAL A 310 -10.39 7.83 7.63
C VAL A 310 -9.63 9.14 7.69
N ILE A 311 -9.37 9.64 8.89
CA ILE A 311 -8.52 10.81 9.13
C ILE A 311 -7.32 10.44 10.01
N GLY A 312 -6.20 11.12 9.79
CA GLY A 312 -4.99 11.05 10.63
C GLY A 312 -5.14 11.78 11.96
#